data_AF-A0A2V5YJP0-F1
#
_entry.id   AF-A0A2V5YJP0-F1
#
_cell.length_a   1.000
_cell.length_b   1.000
_cell.length_c   1.000
_cell.angle_alpha   90.00
_cell.angle_beta   90.00
_cell.angle_gamma   90.00
#
_symmetry.space_group_name_H-M   'P 1'
#
loop_
_entity.id
_entity.type
_entity.pdbx_description
1 polymer ?
#
loop_
_entity_poly.entity_id
_entity_poly.type
_entity_poly.pdbx_seq_one_letter_code
_entity_poly.pdbx_strand_id
1 'polypeptide(L)'
;MSGACPSKRADFTAPSGLQPLSRSPYVATAAEAMKNYKENEAGIWYKDGADPNDPACRYAFQRLRQSWFSPRVNPKFKFSREDKFYAIGSCFARGIELSLIKHKIAVESAAPEFAKFQPVNKEVSGLGFTNKYNTYSILNELRWALDPEAVFPLESIVQVTKTTWYDPHTNPTLSLVGLEETLDRRALMQAITKRIANCRAVIVTLGLAEVWRDAQADVFVNRTPLPSLFKTQPGRYEFHLSSFAENPFL
;
A
#
# COMPACT_ATOMS: atom_id res chain seq x y z
N MET A 1 11.92 42.77 31.80
CA MET A 1 10.75 43.05 30.96
C MET A 1 11.16 42.82 29.52
N SER A 2 10.42 41.94 28.86
CA SER A 2 10.62 41.40 27.52
C SER A 2 10.38 42.48 26.45
N GLY A 3 11.27 42.59 25.47
CA GLY A 3 11.17 43.48 24.31
C GLY A 3 11.27 42.66 23.04
N ALA A 4 10.12 42.48 22.40
CA ALA A 4 9.81 41.58 21.29
C ALA A 4 10.74 41.66 20.06
N CYS A 5 11.06 40.48 19.51
CA CYS A 5 11.60 40.28 18.17
C CYS A 5 10.43 40.27 17.16
N PRO A 6 10.50 40.99 16.02
CA PRO A 6 9.36 41.11 15.12
C PRO A 6 9.11 39.81 14.34
N SER A 7 7.94 39.22 14.55
CA SER A 7 7.42 38.11 13.76
C SER A 7 6.97 38.60 12.37
N LYS A 8 7.75 38.32 11.34
CA LYS A 8 7.22 38.22 9.98
C LYS A 8 6.95 36.75 9.68
N ARG A 9 5.67 36.36 9.73
CA ARG A 9 5.21 35.15 9.05
C ARG A 9 5.51 35.37 7.57
N ALA A 10 6.38 34.55 7.00
CA ALA A 10 6.40 34.37 5.57
C ALA A 10 5.09 33.65 5.21
N ASP A 11 4.23 34.33 4.45
CA ASP A 11 3.06 33.71 3.84
C ASP A 11 3.56 32.62 2.89
N PHE A 12 3.50 31.38 3.35
CA PHE A 12 3.70 30.20 2.50
C PHE A 12 2.50 30.12 1.55
N THR A 13 2.68 30.63 0.34
CA THR A 13 1.81 30.29 -0.78
C THR A 13 2.21 28.90 -1.25
N ALA A 14 1.34 27.92 -0.98
CA ALA A 14 1.50 26.55 -1.45
C ALA A 14 1.65 26.55 -3.00
N PRO A 15 2.48 25.67 -3.58
CA PRO A 15 2.60 25.54 -5.02
C PRO A 15 1.22 25.26 -5.63
N SER A 16 0.78 26.13 -6.52
CA SER A 16 -0.43 25.97 -7.32
C SER A 16 -0.28 24.74 -8.22
N GLY A 17 -0.89 23.62 -7.85
CA GLY A 17 -0.85 22.42 -8.69
C GLY A 17 -1.40 21.13 -8.07
N LEU A 18 -1.51 21.02 -6.74
CA LEU A 18 -2.30 19.95 -6.13
C LEU A 18 -3.75 20.40 -6.10
N GLN A 19 -4.56 19.88 -7.03
CA GLN A 19 -6.02 19.99 -6.90
C GLN A 19 -6.41 19.50 -5.50
N PRO A 20 -7.35 20.16 -4.80
CA PRO A 20 -7.93 19.57 -3.59
C PRO A 20 -8.38 18.18 -3.97
N LEU A 21 -7.90 17.15 -3.25
CA LEU A 21 -8.41 15.79 -3.40
C LEU A 21 -9.94 15.90 -3.37
N SER A 22 -10.58 15.59 -4.50
CA SER A 22 -12.04 15.63 -4.57
C SER A 22 -12.57 14.76 -3.44
N ARG A 23 -13.64 15.20 -2.75
CA ARG A 23 -14.17 14.43 -1.62
C ARG A 23 -14.47 13.00 -2.07
N SER A 24 -14.01 12.01 -1.29
CA SER A 24 -14.28 10.61 -1.57
C SER A 24 -15.78 10.41 -1.74
N PRO A 25 -16.23 9.72 -2.82
CA PRO A 25 -17.65 9.53 -3.10
C PRO A 25 -18.37 8.79 -1.97
N TYR A 26 -17.65 8.06 -1.13
CA TYR A 26 -18.17 7.41 0.06
C TYR A 26 -17.14 7.43 1.19
N VAL A 27 -17.61 7.78 2.39
CA VAL A 27 -16.86 7.73 3.64
C VAL A 27 -17.74 7.03 4.67
N ALA A 28 -17.17 6.13 5.44
CA ALA A 28 -17.87 5.39 6.49
C ALA A 28 -17.02 5.19 7.74
N THR A 29 -17.70 5.06 8.87
CA THR A 29 -17.05 4.65 10.11
C THR A 29 -16.52 3.22 10.02
N ALA A 30 -15.57 2.88 10.89
CA ALA A 30 -15.08 1.50 10.99
C ALA A 30 -16.21 0.49 11.27
N ALA A 31 -17.21 0.86 12.07
CA ALA A 31 -18.34 -0.01 12.39
C ALA A 31 -19.22 -0.30 11.16
N GLU A 32 -19.55 0.74 10.39
CA GLU A 32 -20.32 0.62 9.15
C GLU A 32 -19.57 -0.18 8.09
N ALA A 33 -18.27 0.10 7.88
CA ALA A 33 -17.46 -0.63 6.93
C ALA A 33 -17.36 -2.12 7.27
N MET A 34 -17.19 -2.46 8.56
CA MET A 34 -17.17 -3.86 9.01
C MET A 34 -18.53 -4.55 8.89
N LYS A 35 -19.64 -3.81 9.00
CA LYS A 35 -20.98 -4.34 8.73
C LYS A 35 -21.13 -4.65 7.24
N ASN A 36 -20.82 -3.69 6.36
CA ASN A 36 -20.88 -3.86 4.90
C ASN A 36 -20.02 -5.03 4.43
N TYR A 37 -18.82 -5.19 4.99
CA TYR A 37 -17.93 -6.30 4.65
C TYR A 37 -18.55 -7.67 4.98
N LYS A 38 -19.26 -7.79 6.11
CA LYS A 38 -19.93 -9.04 6.52
C LYS A 38 -21.13 -9.39 5.64
N GLU A 39 -21.84 -8.36 5.17
CA GLU A 39 -23.04 -8.51 4.34
C GLU A 39 -22.69 -8.70 2.84
N ASN A 40 -21.43 -8.47 2.43
CA ASN A 40 -21.01 -8.57 1.04
C ASN A 40 -20.75 -10.02 0.60
N GLU A 41 -21.76 -10.62 -0.03
CA GLU A 41 -21.67 -11.98 -0.61
C GLU A 41 -20.72 -12.10 -1.80
N ALA A 42 -20.36 -10.98 -2.45
CA ALA A 42 -19.50 -10.95 -3.62
C ALA A 42 -18.01 -10.67 -3.31
N GLY A 43 -17.65 -10.51 -2.03
CA GLY A 43 -16.32 -10.10 -1.58
C GLY A 43 -15.22 -11.16 -1.67
N ILE A 44 -15.53 -12.39 -2.10
CA ILE A 44 -14.56 -13.50 -2.12
C ILE A 44 -13.99 -13.67 -3.53
N TRP A 45 -12.67 -13.56 -3.66
CA TRP A 45 -12.00 -13.67 -4.96
C TRP A 45 -11.90 -15.11 -5.47
N TYR A 46 -11.50 -16.05 -4.60
CA TYR A 46 -11.18 -17.43 -4.93
C TYR A 46 -11.47 -18.35 -3.73
N LYS A 47 -11.80 -19.61 -4.01
CA LYS A 47 -11.85 -20.69 -3.03
C LYS A 47 -11.31 -21.97 -3.67
N ASP A 48 -10.44 -22.66 -2.95
CA ASP A 48 -9.86 -23.90 -3.43
C ASP A 48 -10.93 -25.00 -3.63
N GLY A 49 -10.79 -25.75 -4.72
CA GLY A 49 -11.75 -26.77 -5.13
C GLY A 49 -13.12 -26.26 -5.58
N ALA A 50 -13.33 -24.94 -5.69
CA ALA A 50 -14.58 -24.40 -6.23
C ALA A 50 -14.71 -24.71 -7.73
N ASP A 51 -15.87 -25.22 -8.17
CA ASP A 51 -16.14 -25.50 -9.58
C ASP A 51 -16.07 -24.19 -10.38
N PRO A 52 -15.16 -24.05 -11.36
CA PRO A 52 -15.08 -22.87 -12.19
C PRO A 52 -16.38 -22.56 -12.96
N ASN A 53 -17.23 -23.57 -13.22
CA ASN A 53 -18.47 -23.46 -13.97
C ASN A 53 -19.72 -23.35 -13.10
N ASP A 54 -19.59 -23.22 -11.77
CA ASP A 54 -20.74 -23.12 -10.88
C ASP A 54 -21.63 -21.92 -11.27
N PRO A 55 -22.91 -22.14 -11.63
CA PRO A 55 -23.81 -21.08 -12.05
C PRO A 55 -24.10 -20.06 -10.93
N ALA A 56 -23.87 -20.40 -9.66
CA ALA A 56 -24.00 -19.48 -8.55
C ALA A 56 -22.94 -18.35 -8.57
N CYS A 57 -21.81 -18.54 -9.27
CA CYS A 57 -20.81 -17.50 -9.55
C CYS A 57 -20.37 -16.67 -8.32
N ARG A 58 -20.28 -17.32 -7.16
CA ARG A 58 -19.99 -16.71 -5.86
C ARG A 58 -18.60 -16.07 -5.81
N TYR A 59 -17.63 -16.63 -6.54
CA TYR A 59 -16.25 -16.17 -6.51
C TYR A 59 -15.90 -15.31 -7.72
N ALA A 60 -15.04 -14.30 -7.53
CA ALA A 60 -14.63 -13.40 -8.62
C ALA A 60 -14.03 -14.15 -9.82
N PHE A 61 -13.21 -15.19 -9.58
CA PHE A 61 -12.59 -15.96 -10.66
C PHE A 61 -13.61 -16.66 -11.59
N GLN A 62 -14.81 -16.98 -11.10
CA GLN A 62 -15.89 -17.56 -11.91
C GLN A 62 -16.51 -16.51 -12.84
N ARG A 63 -16.61 -15.26 -12.36
CA ARG A 63 -17.16 -14.12 -13.11
C ARG A 63 -16.20 -13.60 -14.18
N LEU A 64 -14.89 -13.78 -13.98
CA LEU A 64 -13.83 -13.25 -14.85
C LEU A 64 -13.38 -14.21 -15.97
N ARG A 65 -14.22 -15.18 -16.37
CA ARG A 65 -13.85 -16.21 -17.36
C ARG A 65 -14.09 -15.79 -18.81
N GLN A 66 -14.67 -14.61 -19.01
CA GLN A 66 -14.90 -14.05 -20.34
C GLN A 66 -13.82 -13.03 -20.67
N SER A 67 -13.30 -13.09 -21.90
CA SER A 67 -12.43 -12.04 -22.42
C SER A 67 -13.26 -10.79 -22.71
N TRP A 68 -13.18 -9.79 -21.86
CA TRP A 68 -13.87 -8.51 -22.05
C TRP A 68 -13.02 -7.46 -22.78
N PHE A 69 -11.70 -7.59 -22.67
CA PHE A 69 -10.75 -6.66 -23.24
C PHE A 69 -9.46 -7.39 -23.59
N SER A 70 -8.87 -7.04 -24.74
CA SER A 70 -7.53 -7.45 -25.11
C SER A 70 -6.68 -6.20 -25.33
N PRO A 71 -5.70 -5.93 -24.47
CA PRO A 71 -4.88 -4.73 -24.62
C PRO A 71 -4.06 -4.83 -25.91
N ARG A 72 -4.14 -3.79 -26.74
CA ARG A 72 -3.20 -3.61 -27.84
C ARG A 72 -1.94 -2.92 -27.31
N VAL A 73 -0.83 -3.63 -27.29
CA VAL A 73 0.46 -3.10 -26.80
C VAL A 73 1.33 -2.73 -28.00
N ASN A 74 1.67 -1.45 -28.16
CA ASN A 74 2.62 -0.95 -29.16
C ASN A 74 3.68 -0.07 -28.46
N PRO A 75 4.71 -0.67 -27.86
CA PRO A 75 5.66 0.06 -27.03
C PRO A 75 6.52 0.98 -27.91
N LYS A 76 6.59 2.26 -27.54
CA LYS A 76 7.41 3.28 -28.23
C LYS A 76 8.84 3.39 -27.70
N PHE A 77 9.19 2.58 -26.70
CA PHE A 77 10.49 2.51 -26.07
C PHE A 77 11.00 1.07 -26.08
N LYS A 78 12.29 0.90 -25.86
CA LYS A 78 12.95 -0.40 -25.71
C LYS A 78 13.68 -0.46 -24.38
N PHE A 79 13.85 -1.68 -23.88
CA PHE A 79 14.67 -1.98 -22.72
C PHE A 79 15.88 -2.83 -23.12
N SER A 80 16.97 -2.67 -22.40
CA SER A 80 18.15 -3.54 -22.46
C SER A 80 18.13 -4.57 -21.32
N ARG A 81 18.98 -5.59 -21.40
CA ARG A 81 19.11 -6.59 -20.32
C ARG A 81 19.77 -6.03 -19.06
N GLU A 82 20.55 -4.96 -19.24
CA GLU A 82 21.27 -4.25 -18.19
C GLU A 82 20.38 -3.21 -17.49
N ASP A 83 19.19 -2.94 -18.02
CA ASP A 83 18.23 -2.05 -17.39
C ASP A 83 17.72 -2.65 -16.07
N LYS A 84 17.60 -1.76 -15.09
CA LYS A 84 17.08 -2.09 -13.76
C LYS A 84 15.60 -1.75 -13.66
N PHE A 85 14.85 -2.64 -13.04
CA PHE A 85 13.41 -2.51 -12.83
C PHE A 85 13.10 -2.39 -11.34
N TYR A 86 12.03 -1.67 -11.03
CA TYR A 86 11.43 -1.66 -9.70
C TYR A 86 9.95 -2.03 -9.83
N ALA A 87 9.46 -2.97 -9.02
CA ALA A 87 8.06 -3.33 -8.98
C ALA A 87 7.43 -2.97 -7.62
N ILE A 88 6.29 -2.30 -7.64
CA ILE A 88 5.56 -1.89 -6.44
C ILE A 88 4.07 -2.21 -6.57
N GLY A 89 3.45 -2.56 -5.45
CA GLY A 89 2.02 -2.88 -5.37
C GLY A 89 1.79 -4.25 -4.74
N SER A 90 0.76 -4.96 -5.21
CA SER A 90 0.24 -6.17 -4.58
C SER A 90 1.14 -7.40 -4.74
N CYS A 91 0.67 -8.57 -4.33
CA CYS A 91 1.34 -9.84 -4.63
C CYS A 91 1.55 -10.08 -6.13
N PHE A 92 0.77 -9.43 -7.00
CA PHE A 92 1.00 -9.48 -8.44
C PHE A 92 2.35 -8.84 -8.82
N ALA A 93 2.75 -7.74 -8.16
CA ALA A 93 4.09 -7.16 -8.35
C ALA A 93 5.19 -8.17 -8.02
N ARG A 94 5.03 -8.94 -6.94
CA ARG A 94 5.97 -10.02 -6.58
C ARG A 94 6.07 -11.10 -7.67
N GLY A 95 4.95 -11.44 -8.31
CA GLY A 95 4.93 -12.34 -9.46
C GLY A 95 5.71 -11.79 -10.67
N ILE A 96 5.58 -10.49 -10.94
CA ILE A 96 6.34 -9.81 -11.99
C ILE A 96 7.84 -9.79 -11.68
N GLU A 97 8.23 -9.53 -10.43
CA GLU A 97 9.63 -9.60 -9.99
C GLU A 97 10.23 -10.97 -10.27
N LEU A 98 9.54 -12.05 -9.86
CA LEU A 98 9.99 -13.42 -10.09
C LEU A 98 10.12 -13.73 -11.59
N SER A 99 9.17 -13.25 -12.40
CA SER A 99 9.23 -13.41 -13.86
C SER A 99 10.45 -12.70 -14.46
N LEU A 100 10.71 -11.45 -14.09
CA LEU A 100 11.87 -10.69 -14.57
C LEU A 100 13.19 -11.32 -14.14
N ILE A 101 13.30 -11.75 -12.88
CA ILE A 101 14.50 -12.44 -12.35
C ILE A 101 14.76 -13.73 -13.12
N LYS A 102 13.72 -14.53 -13.41
CA LYS A 102 13.85 -15.76 -14.23
C LYS A 102 14.44 -15.47 -15.61
N HIS A 103 14.22 -14.28 -16.15
CA HIS A 103 14.78 -13.82 -17.43
C HIS A 103 16.12 -13.07 -17.28
N LYS A 104 16.74 -13.14 -16.10
CA LYS A 104 18.02 -12.51 -15.75
C LYS A 104 18.00 -10.97 -15.87
N ILE A 105 16.86 -10.36 -15.59
CA ILE A 105 16.69 -8.91 -15.53
C ILE A 105 16.86 -8.46 -14.07
N ALA A 106 17.58 -7.36 -13.86
CA ALA A 106 17.80 -6.82 -12.51
C ALA A 106 16.52 -6.16 -11.97
N VAL A 107 16.13 -6.53 -10.74
CA VAL A 107 14.93 -6.02 -10.08
C VAL A 107 15.26 -5.55 -8.66
N GLU A 108 15.29 -4.23 -8.46
CA GLU A 108 15.76 -3.60 -7.22
C GLU A 108 14.76 -3.76 -6.04
N SER A 109 13.47 -3.96 -6.34
CA SER A 109 12.43 -4.18 -5.33
C SER A 109 12.42 -5.61 -4.76
N ALA A 110 12.98 -6.58 -5.49
CA ALA A 110 13.12 -7.98 -5.07
C ALA A 110 14.35 -8.16 -4.16
N ALA A 111 14.40 -7.34 -3.12
CA ALA A 111 15.57 -7.16 -2.27
C ALA A 111 15.82 -8.39 -1.36
N PRO A 112 17.00 -9.03 -1.42
CA PRO A 112 17.34 -10.18 -0.56
C PRO A 112 17.37 -9.82 0.93
N GLU A 113 17.48 -8.54 1.28
CA GLU A 113 17.43 -8.02 2.64
C GLU A 113 16.11 -8.38 3.36
N PHE A 114 15.03 -8.63 2.62
CA PHE A 114 13.77 -9.09 3.18
C PHE A 114 13.71 -10.61 3.44
N ALA A 115 14.67 -11.39 2.93
CA ALA A 115 14.70 -12.85 3.13
C ALA A 115 14.97 -13.24 4.59
N LYS A 116 15.54 -12.33 5.40
CA LYS A 116 15.71 -12.53 6.84
C LYS A 116 14.40 -12.57 7.62
N PHE A 117 13.31 -12.02 7.06
CA PHE A 117 12.03 -11.98 7.74
C PHE A 117 11.28 -13.30 7.55
N GLN A 118 10.93 -13.92 8.68
CA GLN A 118 10.13 -15.14 8.73
C GLN A 118 8.64 -14.77 8.80
N PRO A 119 7.85 -15.12 7.77
CA PRO A 119 6.43 -14.81 7.76
C PRO A 119 5.63 -15.71 8.69
N VAL A 120 4.49 -15.21 9.20
CA VAL A 120 3.61 -15.98 10.09
C VAL A 120 2.93 -17.15 9.39
N ASN A 121 2.69 -17.03 8.08
CA ASN A 121 2.17 -18.12 7.25
C ASN A 121 3.28 -18.56 6.28
N LYS A 122 3.54 -19.88 6.22
CA LYS A 122 4.54 -20.49 5.33
C LYS A 122 4.24 -20.29 3.84
N GLU A 123 3.00 -19.96 3.50
CA GLU A 123 2.55 -19.72 2.12
C GLU A 123 2.91 -18.32 1.59
N VAL A 124 3.33 -17.40 2.46
CA VAL A 124 3.75 -16.05 2.07
C VAL A 124 5.25 -15.88 2.29
N SER A 125 5.90 -15.08 1.45
CA SER A 125 7.33 -14.76 1.58
C SER A 125 7.57 -13.52 2.45
N GLY A 126 8.81 -13.34 2.92
CA GLY A 126 9.23 -12.12 3.61
C GLY A 126 9.02 -10.86 2.75
N LEU A 127 9.15 -10.99 1.42
CA LEU A 127 8.81 -9.93 0.46
C LEU A 127 7.33 -9.56 0.46
N GLY A 128 6.43 -10.49 0.84
CA GLY A 128 5.01 -10.20 0.98
C GLY A 128 4.71 -9.03 1.92
N PHE A 129 5.59 -8.77 2.90
CA PHE A 129 5.51 -7.66 3.83
C PHE A 129 5.48 -6.29 3.14
N THR A 130 6.10 -6.18 1.97
CA THR A 130 6.23 -4.92 1.21
C THR A 130 5.04 -4.64 0.29
N ASN A 131 4.07 -5.55 0.21
CA ASN A 131 2.93 -5.39 -0.69
C ASN A 131 2.13 -4.12 -0.35
N LYS A 132 1.78 -3.36 -1.40
CA LYS A 132 0.91 -2.18 -1.33
C LYS A 132 -0.38 -2.44 -2.10
N TYR A 133 -1.52 -2.25 -1.46
CA TYR A 133 -2.81 -2.64 -2.05
C TYR A 133 -3.63 -1.47 -2.56
N ASN A 134 -3.26 -0.23 -2.25
CA ASN A 134 -3.92 0.95 -2.78
C ASN A 134 -2.90 2.00 -3.23
N THR A 135 -3.37 2.88 -4.10
CA THR A 135 -2.58 3.95 -4.72
C THR A 135 -2.00 4.92 -3.69
N TYR A 136 -2.75 5.32 -2.67
CA TYR A 136 -2.24 6.20 -1.61
C TYR A 136 -1.07 5.59 -0.86
N SER A 137 -1.12 4.29 -0.58
CA SER A 137 -0.03 3.60 0.13
C SER A 137 1.21 3.46 -0.74
N ILE A 138 1.05 3.26 -2.05
CA ILE A 138 2.17 3.34 -3.00
C ILE A 138 2.75 4.76 -2.98
N LEU A 139 1.91 5.79 -3.09
CA LEU A 139 2.36 7.19 -3.07
C LEU A 139 3.08 7.53 -1.77
N ASN A 140 2.58 7.09 -0.61
CA ASN A 140 3.20 7.32 0.68
C ASN A 140 4.63 6.76 0.74
N GLU A 141 4.83 5.52 0.30
CA GLU A 141 6.17 4.94 0.26
C GLU A 141 7.12 5.71 -0.67
N LEU A 142 6.63 6.13 -1.84
CA LEU A 142 7.43 6.92 -2.77
C LEU A 142 7.78 8.29 -2.18
N ARG A 143 6.83 8.98 -1.53
CA ARG A 143 7.05 10.27 -0.88
C ARG A 143 8.10 10.13 0.22
N TRP A 144 7.89 9.24 1.18
CA TRP A 144 8.83 9.07 2.30
C TRP A 144 10.22 8.58 1.86
N ALA A 145 10.33 7.93 0.70
CA ALA A 145 11.61 7.51 0.17
C ALA A 145 12.32 8.62 -0.63
N LEU A 146 11.59 9.39 -1.43
CA LEU A 146 12.17 10.24 -2.49
C LEU A 146 12.09 11.73 -2.23
N ASP A 147 11.13 12.18 -1.44
CA ASP A 147 10.95 13.59 -1.09
C ASP A 147 11.76 13.89 0.19
N PRO A 148 12.82 14.72 0.12
CA PRO A 148 13.65 15.05 1.29
C PRO A 148 12.86 15.71 2.42
N GLU A 149 11.75 16.37 2.12
CA GLU A 149 10.90 17.06 3.09
C GLU A 149 9.80 16.16 3.66
N ALA A 150 9.57 14.98 3.05
CA ALA A 150 8.55 14.05 3.52
C ALA A 150 9.04 13.26 4.74
N VAL A 151 8.33 13.41 5.85
CA VAL A 151 8.59 12.67 7.09
C VAL A 151 7.57 11.53 7.23
N PHE A 152 8.05 10.37 7.64
CA PHE A 152 7.16 9.25 8.00
C PHE A 152 6.40 9.59 9.30
N PRO A 153 5.05 9.52 9.31
CA PRO A 153 4.26 9.87 10.50
C PRO A 153 4.42 8.77 11.55
N LEU A 154 5.32 8.96 12.53
CA LEU A 154 5.59 7.98 13.59
C LEU A 154 4.35 7.67 14.43
N GLU A 155 3.45 8.64 14.58
CA GLU A 155 2.16 8.52 15.24
C GLU A 155 1.20 7.52 14.56
N SER A 156 1.45 7.19 13.28
CA SER A 156 0.72 6.12 12.57
C SER A 156 1.08 4.71 13.09
N ILE A 157 2.23 4.55 13.75
CA ILE A 157 2.65 3.28 14.37
C ILE A 157 1.91 3.09 15.69
N VAL A 158 1.25 1.94 15.83
CA VAL A 158 0.30 1.73 16.92
C VAL A 158 0.75 0.62 17.86
N GLN A 159 0.78 0.92 19.15
CA GLN A 159 0.97 -0.10 20.16
C GLN A 159 -0.29 -0.97 20.27
N VAL A 160 -0.15 -2.28 20.04
CA VAL A 160 -1.28 -3.24 20.05
C VAL A 160 -1.37 -3.96 21.39
N THR A 161 -0.23 -4.28 21.99
CA THR A 161 -0.13 -4.87 23.33
C THR A 161 0.95 -4.14 24.13
N LYS A 162 1.19 -4.55 25.38
CA LYS A 162 2.28 -3.99 26.20
C LYS A 162 3.65 -4.08 25.53
N THR A 163 3.88 -5.07 24.66
CA THR A 163 5.20 -5.35 24.07
C THR A 163 5.22 -5.31 22.54
N THR A 164 4.07 -5.22 21.87
CA THR A 164 3.99 -5.33 20.41
C THR A 164 3.37 -4.11 19.74
N TRP A 165 3.90 -3.82 18.55
CA TRP A 165 3.58 -2.65 17.74
C TRP A 165 3.19 -3.06 16.33
N TYR A 166 2.37 -2.22 15.70
CA TYR A 166 1.79 -2.43 14.39
C TYR A 166 2.04 -1.22 13.49
N ASP A 167 2.60 -1.49 12.32
CA ASP A 167 2.75 -0.52 11.24
C ASP A 167 1.61 -0.72 10.22
N PRO A 168 0.61 0.19 10.17
CA PRO A 168 -0.56 0.04 9.30
C PRO A 168 -0.24 0.27 7.81
N HIS A 169 0.95 0.76 7.50
CA HIS A 169 1.40 0.94 6.12
C HIS A 169 2.05 -0.32 5.56
N THR A 170 2.24 -1.37 6.34
CA THR A 170 2.81 -2.65 5.89
C THR A 170 1.74 -3.69 5.56
N ASN A 171 2.11 -4.74 4.86
CA ASN A 171 1.27 -5.94 4.76
C ASN A 171 1.57 -6.83 5.98
N PRO A 172 0.60 -7.15 6.88
CA PRO A 172 0.85 -7.94 8.08
C PRO A 172 1.04 -9.44 7.76
N THR A 173 2.13 -9.75 7.04
CA THR A 173 2.64 -11.11 6.81
C THR A 173 3.69 -11.50 7.83
N LEU A 174 4.21 -10.55 8.62
CA LEU A 174 5.18 -10.76 9.68
C LEU A 174 4.51 -10.64 11.05
N SER A 175 5.09 -11.28 12.06
CA SER A 175 4.65 -11.12 13.45
C SER A 175 4.79 -9.67 13.90
N LEU A 176 3.87 -9.23 14.75
CA LEU A 176 4.02 -7.98 15.50
C LEU A 176 5.19 -8.12 16.48
N VAL A 177 6.00 -7.08 16.60
CA VAL A 177 7.25 -7.07 17.38
C VAL A 177 7.37 -5.77 18.17
N GLY A 178 8.47 -5.61 18.92
CA GLY A 178 8.76 -4.37 19.64
C GLY A 178 8.84 -3.14 18.73
N LEU A 179 8.79 -1.95 19.33
CA LEU A 179 8.81 -0.68 18.60
C LEU A 179 10.09 -0.54 17.76
N GLU A 180 11.25 -0.80 18.36
CA GLU A 180 12.55 -0.71 17.71
C GLU A 180 12.60 -1.56 16.42
N GLU A 181 12.28 -2.85 16.52
CA GLU A 181 12.27 -3.72 15.35
C GLU A 181 11.20 -3.31 14.32
N THR A 182 10.06 -2.76 14.76
CA THR A 182 9.04 -2.22 13.85
C THR A 182 9.59 -1.04 13.05
N LEU A 183 10.31 -0.12 13.70
CA LEU A 183 10.96 1.02 13.06
C LEU A 183 12.13 0.59 12.16
N ASP A 184 12.88 -0.43 12.54
CA ASP A 184 13.95 -0.99 11.68
C ASP A 184 13.39 -1.59 10.39
N ARG A 185 12.27 -2.32 10.48
CA ARG A 185 11.56 -2.86 9.31
C ARG A 185 11.08 -1.73 8.39
N ARG A 186 10.54 -0.64 8.96
CA ARG A 186 10.11 0.57 8.24
C ARG A 186 11.29 1.26 7.54
N ALA A 187 12.38 1.48 8.26
CA ALA A 187 13.60 2.10 7.72
C ALA A 187 14.21 1.27 6.59
N LEU A 188 14.26 -0.07 6.73
CA LEU A 188 14.69 -0.96 5.67
C LEU A 188 13.80 -0.82 4.43
N MET A 189 12.48 -0.81 4.59
CA MET A 189 11.55 -0.65 3.46
C MET A 189 11.77 0.68 2.73
N GLN A 190 11.98 1.78 3.44
CA GLN A 190 12.31 3.07 2.82
C GLN A 190 13.67 3.03 2.11
N ALA A 191 14.69 2.43 2.71
CA ALA A 191 16.02 2.29 2.11
C ALA A 191 15.98 1.49 0.80
N ILE A 192 15.20 0.41 0.74
CA ILE A 192 14.99 -0.34 -0.50
C ILE A 192 14.17 0.48 -1.50
N THR A 193 13.12 1.19 -1.04
CA THR A 193 12.28 2.02 -1.91
C THR A 193 13.07 3.12 -2.60
N LYS A 194 14.07 3.72 -1.93
CA LYS A 194 14.99 4.71 -2.53
C LYS A 194 15.72 4.19 -3.78
N ARG A 195 15.91 2.88 -3.92
CA ARG A 195 16.56 2.28 -5.11
C ARG A 195 15.75 2.47 -6.40
N ILE A 196 14.47 2.81 -6.30
CA ILE A 196 13.63 3.14 -7.46
C ILE A 196 14.25 4.27 -8.32
N ALA A 197 14.97 5.21 -7.71
CA ALA A 197 15.65 6.30 -8.42
C ALA A 197 16.76 5.81 -9.36
N ASN A 198 17.28 4.60 -9.14
CA ASN A 198 18.31 3.97 -9.97
C ASN A 198 17.74 3.03 -11.04
N CYS A 199 16.41 2.99 -11.21
CA CYS A 199 15.75 2.10 -12.15
C CYS A 199 15.39 2.82 -13.45
N ARG A 200 15.51 2.09 -14.56
CA ARG A 200 15.08 2.56 -15.88
C ARG A 200 13.56 2.53 -16.02
N ALA A 201 12.93 1.55 -15.39
CA ALA A 201 11.49 1.32 -15.45
C ALA A 201 10.91 0.98 -14.08
N VAL A 202 9.71 1.50 -13.83
CA VAL A 202 8.92 1.20 -12.65
C VAL A 202 7.63 0.50 -13.10
N ILE A 203 7.34 -0.63 -12.49
CA ILE A 203 6.11 -1.39 -12.67
C ILE A 203 5.24 -1.15 -11.45
N VAL A 204 4.10 -0.49 -11.67
CA VAL A 204 3.13 -0.21 -10.62
C VAL A 204 1.92 -1.12 -10.85
N THR A 205 1.59 -1.94 -9.85
CA THR A 205 0.36 -2.73 -9.87
C THR A 205 -0.69 -2.02 -9.01
N LEU A 206 -1.67 -1.42 -9.69
CA LEU A 206 -2.73 -0.68 -9.03
C LEU A 206 -3.75 -1.65 -8.43
N GLY A 207 -4.23 -1.32 -7.24
CA GLY A 207 -5.10 -2.18 -6.45
C GLY A 207 -6.40 -1.49 -6.06
N LEU A 208 -6.85 -1.78 -4.84
CA LEU A 208 -8.11 -1.43 -4.23
C LEU A 208 -8.41 0.09 -4.33
N ALA A 209 -9.67 0.39 -4.62
CA ALA A 209 -10.23 1.74 -4.45
C ALA A 209 -10.70 1.96 -2.99
N GLU A 210 -10.96 0.86 -2.29
CA GLU A 210 -11.26 0.83 -0.87
C GLU A 210 -10.00 1.09 -0.04
N VAL A 211 -10.01 2.18 0.71
CA VAL A 211 -8.87 2.61 1.50
C VAL A 211 -9.30 3.03 2.89
N TRP A 212 -8.37 2.93 3.84
CA TRP A 212 -8.60 3.37 5.20
C TRP A 212 -7.72 4.59 5.47
N ARG A 213 -8.27 5.60 6.13
CA ARG A 213 -7.55 6.76 6.62
C ARG A 213 -7.34 6.63 8.11
N ASP A 214 -6.11 6.83 8.56
CA ASP A 214 -5.78 7.11 9.95
C ASP A 214 -6.00 8.61 10.18
N ALA A 215 -7.12 8.96 10.81
CA ALA A 215 -7.50 10.34 11.07
C ALA A 215 -6.58 11.02 12.09
N GLN A 216 -5.89 10.25 12.93
CA GLN A 216 -4.95 10.79 13.91
C GLN A 216 -3.63 11.21 13.25
N ALA A 217 -3.13 10.38 12.33
CA ALA A 217 -1.88 10.63 11.59
C ALA A 217 -2.10 11.34 10.24
N ASP A 218 -3.35 11.65 9.91
CA ASP A 218 -3.82 12.21 8.63
C ASP A 218 -3.20 11.53 7.39
N VAL A 219 -3.27 10.20 7.35
CA VAL A 219 -2.64 9.40 6.29
C VAL A 219 -3.47 8.18 5.91
N PHE A 220 -3.51 7.84 4.64
CA PHE A 220 -4.10 6.59 4.17
C PHE A 220 -3.18 5.39 4.44
N VAL A 221 -3.76 4.30 4.91
CA VAL A 221 -3.05 3.08 5.30
C VAL A 221 -3.21 1.97 4.26
N ASN A 222 -2.35 0.97 4.35
CA ASN A 222 -2.19 -0.04 3.29
C ASN A 222 -3.36 -1.01 3.18
N ARG A 223 -3.92 -1.38 4.33
CA ARG A 223 -5.02 -2.35 4.43
C ARG A 223 -5.94 -1.96 5.58
N THR A 224 -7.04 -2.69 5.68
CA THR A 224 -7.90 -2.68 6.87
C THR A 224 -7.05 -2.80 8.14
N PRO A 225 -7.13 -1.82 9.06
CA PRO A 225 -6.47 -1.88 10.35
C PRO A 225 -6.86 -3.14 11.14
N LEU A 226 -6.04 -3.50 12.14
CA LEU A 226 -6.33 -4.65 13.00
C LEU A 226 -7.70 -4.46 13.70
N PRO A 227 -8.61 -5.45 13.68
CA PRO A 227 -9.94 -5.31 14.27
C PRO A 227 -9.95 -4.93 15.76
N SER A 228 -8.88 -5.26 16.50
CA SER A 228 -8.72 -4.84 17.90
C SER A 228 -8.62 -3.31 18.04
N LEU A 229 -8.03 -2.63 17.05
CA LEU A 229 -7.86 -1.18 17.07
C LEU A 229 -9.18 -0.43 16.90
N PHE A 230 -10.16 -1.00 16.19
CA PHE A 230 -11.50 -0.41 16.11
C PHE A 230 -12.21 -0.37 17.47
N LYS A 231 -11.84 -1.29 18.38
CA LYS A 231 -12.38 -1.33 19.75
C LYS A 231 -11.62 -0.40 20.70
N THR A 232 -10.29 -0.40 20.61
CA THR A 232 -9.43 0.35 21.55
C THR A 232 -9.25 1.81 21.17
N GLN A 233 -9.42 2.15 19.89
CA GLN A 233 -9.26 3.50 19.34
C GLN A 233 -10.45 3.82 18.41
N PRO A 234 -11.67 3.89 18.95
CA PRO A 234 -12.85 4.21 18.15
C PRO A 234 -12.68 5.60 17.53
N GLY A 235 -12.99 5.72 16.23
CA GLY A 235 -12.89 6.99 15.49
C GLY A 235 -11.52 7.31 14.91
N ARG A 236 -10.46 6.54 15.22
CA ARG A 236 -9.15 6.75 14.58
C ARG A 236 -9.16 6.40 13.09
N TYR A 237 -9.93 5.39 12.70
CA TYR A 237 -9.91 4.88 11.34
C TYR A 237 -11.23 5.11 10.62
N GLU A 238 -11.13 5.71 9.45
CA GLU A 238 -12.24 6.02 8.54
C GLU A 238 -12.06 5.20 7.26
N PHE A 239 -13.15 4.61 6.78
CA PHE A 239 -13.16 3.92 5.50
C PHE A 239 -13.55 4.89 4.39
N HIS A 240 -12.83 4.84 3.27
CA HIS A 240 -13.10 5.63 2.09
C HIS A 240 -13.18 4.71 0.87
N LEU A 241 -14.08 5.02 -0.04
CA LEU A 241 -14.02 4.52 -1.41
C LEU A 241 -13.49 5.67 -2.28
N SER A 242 -12.29 5.52 -2.84
CA SER A 242 -11.72 6.54 -3.72
C SER A 242 -12.29 6.47 -5.13
N SER A 243 -12.44 7.63 -5.76
CA SER A 243 -12.80 7.77 -7.16
C SER A 243 -11.57 7.74 -8.07
N PHE A 244 -11.78 7.58 -9.38
CA PHE A 244 -10.73 7.68 -10.38
C PHE A 244 -9.90 8.98 -10.23
N ALA A 245 -10.57 10.12 -10.06
CA ALA A 245 -9.93 11.43 -9.95
C ALA A 245 -9.08 11.61 -8.67
N GLU A 246 -9.34 10.84 -7.62
CA GLU A 246 -8.56 10.91 -6.38
C GLU A 246 -7.34 9.99 -6.36
N ASN A 247 -7.29 9.01 -7.28
CA ASN A 247 -6.23 8.01 -7.29
C ASN A 247 -4.97 8.60 -7.95
N PRO A 248 -3.85 8.79 -7.22
CA PRO A 248 -2.68 9.55 -7.68
C PRO A 248 -1.90 8.97 -8.88
N PHE A 249 -2.30 7.81 -9.40
CA PHE A 249 -1.66 7.14 -10.53
C PHE A 249 -2.62 6.88 -11.71
N LEU A 250 -3.86 7.36 -11.61
CA LEU A 250 -4.93 7.19 -12.60
C LEU A 250 -5.33 8.56 -13.17
#